data_AF-A0A0M9EDR7-F1
#
_entry.id   AF-A0A0M9EDR7-F1
#
_cell.length_a   1.000
_cell.length_b   1.000
_cell.length_c   1.000
_cell.angle_alpha   90.00
_cell.angle_beta   90.00
_cell.angle_gamma   90.00
#
_symmetry.space_group_name_H-M   'P 1'
#
loop_
_entity.id
_entity.type
_entity.pdbx_description
1 polymer ?
#
loop_
_entity_poly.entity_id
_entity_poly.type
_entity_poly.pdbx_seq_one_letter_code
_entity_poly.pdbx_strand_id
1 'polypeptide(L)'
;GFTQDDVDKILEDYNLSDKREEVKEWYDGYMFGNVEIYNPWSILMYVNSRGKEGFQTYWANTSDNGLIKKAIKNAEEKASINLVRIINKEEVKKNINEYVVFESMYKESGIWSFLVAAGYLRSEKIKDREYKLSVPNREVQELYETLIQEWIEPTEY
;
A
#
# COMPACT_ATOMS: atom_id res chain seq x y z
N GLY A 1 -13.39 0.84 0.43
CA GLY A 1 -12.70 0.19 1.55
C GLY A 1 -13.71 -0.20 2.61
N PHE A 2 -13.27 -0.98 3.59
CA PHE A 2 -14.04 -1.21 4.81
C PHE A 2 -13.59 -0.25 5.89
N THR A 3 -14.49 0.21 6.75
CA THR A 3 -14.13 0.94 7.96
C THR A 3 -13.73 -0.03 9.08
N GLN A 4 -13.19 0.48 10.18
CA GLN A 4 -12.94 -0.33 11.39
C GLN A 4 -14.22 -1.07 11.83
N ASP A 5 -15.37 -0.40 11.85
CA ASP A 5 -16.64 -0.99 12.27
C ASP A 5 -17.09 -2.13 11.34
N ASP A 6 -16.82 -2.01 10.04
CA ASP A 6 -17.11 -3.06 9.07
C ASP A 6 -16.21 -4.28 9.30
N VAL A 7 -14.90 -4.07 9.49
CA VAL A 7 -13.93 -5.14 9.77
C VAL A 7 -14.25 -5.84 11.09
N ASP A 8 -14.60 -5.08 12.11
CA ASP A 8 -14.96 -5.61 13.42
C ASP A 8 -16.14 -6.58 13.36
N LYS A 9 -17.20 -6.22 12.62
CA LYS A 9 -18.36 -7.08 12.39
C LYS A 9 -17.99 -8.32 11.58
N ILE A 10 -17.19 -8.16 10.53
CA ILE A 10 -16.73 -9.29 9.71
C ILE A 10 -15.92 -10.28 10.55
N LEU A 11 -15.04 -9.80 11.44
CA LEU A 11 -14.27 -10.68 12.32
C LEU A 11 -15.18 -11.39 13.33
N GLU A 12 -16.19 -10.71 13.87
CA GLU A 12 -17.16 -11.32 14.78
C GLU A 12 -17.97 -12.44 14.09
N ASP A 13 -18.51 -12.19 12.90
CA ASP A 13 -19.28 -13.16 12.12
C ASP A 13 -18.48 -14.45 11.83
N TYR A 14 -17.15 -14.35 11.76
CA TYR A 14 -16.24 -15.46 11.49
C TYR A 14 -15.56 -16.03 12.76
N ASN A 15 -15.92 -15.56 13.96
CA ASN A 15 -15.32 -15.93 15.24
C ASN A 15 -13.80 -15.67 15.31
N LEU A 16 -13.36 -14.51 14.83
CA LEU A 16 -11.95 -14.06 14.77
C LEU A 16 -11.74 -12.72 15.49
N SER A 17 -12.63 -12.34 16.41
CA SER A 17 -12.55 -11.07 17.13
C SER A 17 -11.26 -10.90 17.94
N ASP A 18 -10.62 -12.00 18.34
CA ASP A 18 -9.32 -12.01 19.02
C ASP A 18 -8.15 -11.58 18.12
N LYS A 19 -8.37 -11.47 16.80
CA LYS A 19 -7.38 -11.07 15.79
C LYS A 19 -7.48 -9.63 15.33
N ARG A 20 -8.33 -8.83 15.97
CA ARG A 20 -8.62 -7.46 15.58
C ARG A 20 -7.36 -6.58 15.46
N GLU A 21 -6.50 -6.62 16.47
CA GLU A 21 -5.29 -5.78 16.51
C GLU A 21 -4.29 -6.19 15.43
N GLU A 22 -4.06 -7.50 15.26
CA GLU A 22 -3.17 -7.99 14.21
C GLU A 22 -3.74 -7.71 12.80
N VAL A 23 -5.05 -7.86 12.60
CA VAL A 23 -5.74 -7.49 11.33
C VAL A 23 -5.60 -6.00 11.04
N LYS A 24 -5.69 -5.15 12.07
CA LYS A 24 -5.45 -3.72 11.95
C LYS A 24 -4.02 -3.41 11.52
N GLU A 25 -3.03 -3.98 12.20
CA GLU A 25 -1.61 -3.79 11.83
C GLU A 25 -1.34 -4.20 10.37
N TRP A 26 -1.96 -5.29 9.92
CA TRP A 26 -1.71 -5.86 8.61
C TRP A 26 -2.42 -5.14 7.47
N TYR A 27 -3.68 -4.76 7.66
CA TYR A 27 -4.55 -4.39 6.55
C TYR A 27 -5.17 -2.99 6.65
N ASP A 28 -5.04 -2.31 7.80
CA ASP A 28 -5.49 -0.93 7.97
C ASP A 28 -4.42 0.07 7.58
N GLY A 29 -4.82 1.23 7.06
CA GLY A 29 -3.90 2.36 6.97
C GLY A 29 -4.10 3.25 5.75
N TYR A 30 -5.16 3.08 4.97
CA TYR A 30 -5.48 4.04 3.91
C TYR A 30 -6.37 5.14 4.47
N MET A 31 -6.05 6.40 4.16
CA MET A 31 -6.85 7.55 4.59
C MET A 31 -7.81 7.97 3.47
N PHE A 32 -9.11 7.95 3.73
CA PHE A 32 -10.13 8.47 2.83
C PHE A 32 -10.91 9.60 3.52
N GLY A 33 -10.59 10.84 3.15
CA GLY A 33 -11.03 12.00 3.93
C GLY A 33 -10.41 11.95 5.32
N ASN A 34 -11.26 11.81 6.35
CA ASN A 34 -10.85 11.72 7.76
C ASN A 34 -11.09 10.31 8.35
N VAL A 35 -11.29 9.31 7.49
CA VAL A 35 -11.63 7.94 7.90
C VAL A 35 -10.54 6.99 7.40
N GLU A 36 -10.03 6.16 8.31
CA GLU A 36 -9.15 5.05 7.96
C GLU A 36 -9.98 3.92 7.35
N ILE A 37 -9.50 3.40 6.22
CA ILE A 37 -10.14 2.32 5.50
C ILE A 37 -9.16 1.19 5.21
N TYR A 38 -9.71 -0.02 5.24
CA TYR A 38 -9.03 -1.26 4.92
C TYR A 38 -9.21 -1.60 3.45
N ASN A 39 -8.25 -2.33 2.90
CA ASN A 39 -8.41 -3.00 1.61
C ASN A 39 -9.45 -4.14 1.74
N PRO A 40 -10.59 -4.10 1.03
CA PRO A 40 -11.61 -5.13 1.16
C PRO A 40 -11.13 -6.53 0.80
N TRP A 41 -10.26 -6.65 -0.20
CA TRP A 41 -9.77 -7.93 -0.67
C TRP A 41 -8.91 -8.62 0.40
N SER A 42 -7.99 -7.89 1.03
CA SER A 42 -7.14 -8.45 2.09
C SER A 42 -7.95 -8.97 3.27
N ILE A 43 -8.99 -8.22 3.69
CA ILE A 43 -9.91 -8.65 4.76
C ILE A 43 -10.69 -9.89 4.35
N LEU A 44 -11.28 -9.90 3.16
CA LEU A 44 -12.07 -11.03 2.67
C LEU A 44 -11.22 -12.31 2.54
N MET A 45 -9.99 -12.21 2.06
CA MET A 45 -9.09 -13.35 1.94
C MET A 45 -8.68 -13.91 3.31
N TYR A 46 -8.36 -13.03 4.26
CA TYR A 46 -8.02 -13.44 5.62
C TYR A 46 -9.17 -14.21 6.28
N VAL A 47 -10.41 -13.70 6.21
CA VAL A 47 -11.57 -14.39 6.82
C VAL A 47 -12.04 -15.60 6.03
N ASN A 48 -11.83 -15.63 4.70
CA ASN A 48 -12.12 -16.78 3.86
C ASN A 48 -11.30 -18.01 4.29
N SER A 49 -10.02 -17.81 4.63
CA SER A 49 -9.17 -18.87 5.20
C SER A 49 -9.48 -19.17 6.68
N ARG A 50 -10.37 -18.38 7.31
CA ARG A 50 -10.58 -18.32 8.76
C ARG A 50 -9.28 -18.10 9.55
N GLY A 51 -8.37 -17.29 8.99
CA GLY A 51 -7.04 -17.04 9.54
C GLY A 51 -6.08 -18.23 9.49
N LYS A 52 -6.45 -19.37 8.91
CA LYS A 52 -5.60 -20.59 8.87
C LYS A 52 -4.37 -20.44 8.00
N GLU A 53 -4.45 -19.60 6.98
CA GLU A 53 -3.32 -19.25 6.11
C GLU A 53 -2.42 -18.17 6.71
N GLY A 54 -2.76 -17.68 7.90
CA GLY A 54 -2.06 -16.59 8.57
C GLY A 54 -2.32 -15.24 7.91
N PHE A 55 -1.48 -14.28 8.23
CA PHE A 55 -1.46 -12.99 7.56
C PHE A 55 -0.59 -13.07 6.31
N GLN A 56 -1.06 -12.47 5.21
CA GLN A 56 -0.39 -12.54 3.91
C GLN A 56 -0.58 -11.25 3.13
N THR A 57 0.23 -11.09 2.10
CA THR A 57 0.15 -10.02 1.10
C THR A 57 -0.99 -10.22 0.10
N TYR A 58 -2.21 -10.47 0.58
CA TYR A 58 -3.38 -10.87 -0.22
C TYR A 58 -3.72 -9.93 -1.39
N TRP A 59 -3.76 -8.63 -1.17
CA TRP A 59 -3.95 -7.63 -2.22
C TRP A 59 -2.72 -7.53 -3.11
N ALA A 60 -1.53 -7.47 -2.52
CA ALA A 60 -0.27 -7.33 -3.25
C ALA A 60 -0.02 -8.52 -4.20
N ASN A 61 -0.39 -9.74 -3.82
CA ASN A 61 -0.30 -10.96 -4.65
C ASN A 61 -1.28 -10.98 -5.84
N THR A 62 -2.33 -10.16 -5.80
CA THR A 62 -3.25 -9.98 -6.94
C THR A 62 -2.89 -8.78 -7.82
N SER A 63 -2.01 -7.91 -7.33
CA SER A 63 -1.54 -6.77 -8.11
C SER A 63 -0.51 -7.22 -9.13
N ASP A 64 -0.56 -6.68 -10.36
CA ASP A 64 0.53 -6.87 -11.32
C ASP A 64 1.76 -6.14 -10.77
N ASN A 65 2.57 -6.86 -9.98
CA ASN A 65 3.83 -6.38 -9.42
C ASN A 65 4.78 -5.89 -10.52
N GLY A 66 4.55 -6.28 -11.79
CA GLY A 66 5.25 -5.73 -12.94
C GLY A 66 5.01 -4.24 -13.15
N LEU A 67 3.83 -3.70 -12.82
CA LEU A 67 3.54 -2.27 -12.95
C LEU A 67 4.35 -1.44 -11.96
N ILE A 68 4.39 -1.84 -10.68
CA ILE A 68 5.23 -1.17 -9.69
C ILE A 68 6.72 -1.33 -10.01
N LYS A 69 7.18 -2.53 -10.38
CA LYS A 69 8.57 -2.75 -10.81
C LYS A 69 8.95 -1.85 -11.98
N LYS A 70 8.09 -1.73 -13.01
CA LYS A 70 8.30 -0.82 -14.14
C LYS A 70 8.26 0.64 -13.72
N ALA A 71 7.32 1.02 -12.84
CA ALA A 71 7.20 2.38 -12.35
C ALA A 71 8.47 2.81 -11.61
N ILE A 72 8.99 1.99 -10.70
CA ILE A 72 10.21 2.32 -9.96
C ILE A 72 11.46 2.22 -10.85
N LYS A 73 11.57 1.23 -11.74
CA LYS A 73 12.71 1.10 -12.68
C LYS A 73 12.82 2.28 -13.65
N ASN A 74 11.69 2.80 -14.11
CA ASN A 74 11.64 3.95 -15.01
C ASN A 74 11.62 5.29 -14.25
N ALA A 75 11.57 5.26 -12.92
CA ALA A 75 11.60 6.47 -12.13
C ALA A 75 13.00 7.08 -12.16
N GLU A 76 13.08 8.40 -12.16
CA GLU A 76 14.36 9.10 -11.99
C GLU A 76 15.00 8.69 -10.65
N GLU A 77 16.33 8.73 -10.56
CA GLU A 77 17.10 8.37 -9.36
C GLU A 77 16.54 8.98 -8.06
N LYS A 78 16.12 10.24 -8.14
CA LYS A 78 15.50 10.99 -7.03
C LYS A 78 14.17 10.39 -6.58
N ALA A 79 13.38 9.82 -7.47
CA ALA A 79 12.12 9.16 -7.12
C ALA A 79 12.37 7.84 -6.39
N SER A 80 13.34 7.05 -6.85
CA SER A 80 13.79 5.83 -6.17
C SER A 80 14.32 6.11 -4.77
N ILE A 81 15.15 7.15 -4.60
CA ILE A 81 15.62 7.58 -3.27
C ILE A 81 14.44 7.94 -2.35
N ASN A 82 13.48 8.72 -2.84
CA ASN A 82 12.32 9.09 -2.03
C ASN A 82 11.45 7.88 -1.66
N LEU A 83 11.34 6.88 -2.54
CA LEU A 83 10.61 5.65 -2.24
C LEU A 83 11.31 4.86 -1.13
N VAL A 84 12.63 4.69 -1.21
CA VAL A 84 13.42 4.03 -0.15
C VAL A 84 13.26 4.77 1.18
N ARG A 85 13.27 6.10 1.17
CA ARG A 85 13.02 6.91 2.37
C ARG A 85 11.62 6.64 2.96
N ILE A 86 10.58 6.58 2.12
CA ILE A 86 9.22 6.23 2.56
C ILE A 86 9.17 4.84 3.20
N ILE A 87 9.80 3.85 2.57
CA ILE A 87 9.88 2.47 3.06
C ILE A 87 10.60 2.41 4.42
N ASN A 88 11.62 3.24 4.62
CA ASN A 88 12.32 3.43 5.90
C ASN A 88 11.57 4.32 6.89
N LYS A 89 10.27 4.59 6.66
CA LYS A 89 9.38 5.41 7.50
C LYS A 89 9.86 6.86 7.67
N GLU A 90 10.69 7.36 6.77
CA GLU A 90 11.07 8.76 6.74
C GLU A 90 9.96 9.63 6.14
N GLU A 91 9.92 10.89 6.55
CA GLU A 91 8.95 11.84 6.01
C GLU A 91 9.30 12.26 4.58
N VAL A 92 8.36 12.00 3.66
CA VAL A 92 8.40 12.49 2.28
C VAL A 92 7.09 13.21 1.96
N LYS A 93 7.23 14.45 1.46
CA LYS A 93 6.11 15.30 1.04
C LYS A 93 6.13 15.44 -0.47
N LYS A 94 4.99 15.25 -1.11
CA LYS A 94 4.84 15.34 -2.57
C LYS A 94 3.51 16.01 -2.91
N ASN A 95 3.49 16.61 -4.10
CA ASN A 95 2.23 17.03 -4.70
C ASN A 95 1.54 15.83 -5.33
N ILE A 96 0.28 15.59 -4.95
CA ILE A 96 -0.55 14.52 -5.50
C ILE A 96 -1.67 15.13 -6.31
N ASN A 97 -1.89 14.58 -7.50
CA ASN A 97 -3.08 14.86 -8.28
C ASN A 97 -4.07 13.70 -8.08
N GLU A 98 -5.17 13.97 -7.40
CA GLU A 98 -6.24 12.98 -7.16
C GLU A 98 -6.85 12.47 -8.48
N TYR A 99 -6.73 13.24 -9.57
CA TYR A 99 -7.13 12.83 -10.91
C TYR A 99 -5.94 12.22 -11.64
N VAL A 100 -5.73 10.92 -11.45
CA VAL A 100 -4.65 10.18 -12.11
C VAL A 100 -4.97 9.99 -13.59
N VAL A 101 -4.14 10.58 -14.45
CA VAL A 101 -4.10 10.25 -15.88
C VAL A 101 -3.01 9.20 -16.06
N PHE A 102 -3.39 7.94 -16.29
CA PHE A 102 -2.48 6.80 -16.41
C PHE A 102 -1.34 7.04 -17.43
N GLU A 103 -1.60 7.72 -18.53
CA GLU A 103 -0.57 8.08 -19.53
C GLU A 103 0.56 8.96 -18.97
N SER A 104 0.33 9.66 -17.86
CA SER A 104 1.32 10.52 -17.21
C SER A 104 2.10 9.83 -16.08
N MET A 105 1.82 8.56 -15.78
CA MET A 105 2.39 7.83 -14.63
C MET A 105 3.92 7.72 -14.65
N TYR A 106 4.54 7.81 -15.84
CA TYR A 106 6.00 7.73 -16.02
C TYR A 106 6.71 9.08 -15.82
N LYS A 107 5.99 10.17 -15.52
CA LYS A 107 6.58 11.48 -15.16
C LYS A 107 6.73 11.60 -13.64
N GLU A 108 7.68 12.41 -13.15
CA GLU A 108 7.97 12.56 -11.71
C GLU A 108 6.73 12.90 -10.86
N SER A 109 5.78 13.68 -11.38
CA SER A 109 4.53 14.01 -10.68
C SER A 109 3.45 12.91 -10.78
N GLY A 110 3.51 12.10 -11.84
CA GLY A 110 2.54 11.04 -12.11
C GLY A 110 2.77 9.80 -11.27
N ILE A 111 4.02 9.44 -11.00
CA ILE A 111 4.35 8.22 -10.24
C ILE A 111 3.79 8.25 -8.83
N TRP A 112 3.90 9.36 -8.09
CA TRP A 112 3.37 9.46 -6.73
C TRP A 112 1.85 9.37 -6.72
N SER A 113 1.20 10.04 -7.67
CA SER A 113 -0.25 10.00 -7.81
C SER A 113 -0.74 8.59 -8.16
N PHE A 114 -0.01 7.89 -9.03
CA PHE A 114 -0.27 6.49 -9.36
C PHE A 114 -0.09 5.57 -8.14
N LEU A 115 1.03 5.66 -7.43
CA LEU A 115 1.31 4.81 -6.27
C LEU A 115 0.25 4.99 -5.18
N VAL A 116 -0.23 6.22 -4.95
CA VAL A 116 -1.34 6.49 -4.02
C VAL A 116 -2.65 5.89 -4.54
N ALA A 117 -3.04 6.18 -5.79
CA ALA A 117 -4.31 5.71 -6.34
C ALA A 117 -4.38 4.18 -6.49
N ALA A 118 -3.25 3.53 -6.76
CA ALA A 118 -3.16 2.09 -6.83
C ALA A 118 -3.14 1.42 -5.45
N GLY A 119 -2.89 2.15 -4.36
CA GLY A 119 -2.82 1.60 -3.00
C GLY A 119 -1.41 1.17 -2.56
N TYR A 120 -0.36 1.52 -3.31
CA TYR A 120 1.02 1.27 -2.90
C TYR A 120 1.53 2.26 -1.85
N LEU A 121 0.84 3.39 -1.64
CA LEU A 121 1.19 4.41 -0.65
C LEU A 121 -0.07 4.95 0.05
N ARG A 122 0.06 5.22 1.35
CA ARG A 122 -0.86 6.08 2.11
C ARG A 122 -0.51 7.53 1.84
N SER A 123 -1.53 8.36 1.64
CA SER A 123 -1.39 9.81 1.53
C SER A 123 -2.21 10.51 2.61
N GLU A 124 -1.57 11.40 3.36
CA GLU A 124 -2.23 12.27 4.34
C GLU A 124 -2.10 13.74 3.90
N LYS A 125 -3.23 14.43 3.76
CA LYS A 125 -3.25 15.79 3.22
C LYS A 125 -2.70 16.79 4.24
N ILE A 126 -1.73 17.60 3.82
CA ILE A 126 -1.16 18.67 4.66
C ILE A 126 -1.82 20.01 4.30
N LYS A 127 -1.71 20.41 3.02
CA LYS A 127 -2.27 21.67 2.50
C LYS A 127 -2.42 21.60 0.98
N ASP A 128 -3.45 22.22 0.42
CA ASP A 128 -3.70 22.28 -1.03
C ASP A 128 -3.62 20.92 -1.73
N ARG A 129 -2.52 20.67 -2.47
CA ARG A 129 -2.20 19.40 -3.15
C ARG A 129 -0.96 18.71 -2.57
N GLU A 130 -0.44 19.18 -1.45
CA GLU A 130 0.71 18.61 -0.75
C GLU A 130 0.27 17.55 0.26
N TYR A 131 0.82 16.36 0.13
CA TYR A 131 0.52 15.20 0.97
C TYR A 131 1.81 14.65 1.58
N LYS A 132 1.70 14.19 2.82
CA LYS A 132 2.68 13.30 3.45
C LYS A 132 2.42 11.89 2.93
N LEU A 133 3.49 11.22 2.48
CA LEU A 133 3.41 9.85 1.99
C LEU A 133 4.04 8.89 3.00
N SER A 134 3.42 7.73 3.17
CA SER A 134 3.94 6.63 3.96
C SER A 134 3.54 5.28 3.36
N VAL A 135 4.17 4.21 3.81
CA VAL A 135 3.64 2.86 3.59
C VAL A 135 2.33 2.72 4.39
N PRO A 136 1.25 2.19 3.80
CA PRO A 136 -0.06 2.16 4.47
C PRO A 136 -0.10 1.19 5.64
N ASN A 137 0.39 -0.04 5.44
CA ASN A 137 0.20 -1.14 6.36
C ASN A 137 1.32 -2.18 6.21
N ARG A 138 1.32 -3.21 7.06
CA ARG A 138 2.34 -4.25 7.03
C ARG A 138 2.32 -5.10 5.76
N GLU A 139 1.15 -5.36 5.19
CA GLU A 139 1.05 -6.07 3.91
C GLU A 139 1.86 -5.36 2.80
N VAL A 140 1.71 -4.03 2.67
CA VAL A 140 2.44 -3.27 1.63
C VAL A 140 3.92 -3.11 1.99
N GLN A 141 4.26 -3.06 3.28
CA GLN A 141 5.65 -3.08 3.75
C GLN A 141 6.37 -4.36 3.29
N GLU A 142 5.78 -5.53 3.51
CA GLU A 142 6.36 -6.82 3.12
C GLU A 142 6.48 -6.95 1.59
N LEU A 143 5.52 -6.41 0.84
CA LEU A 143 5.64 -6.30 -0.62
C LEU A 143 6.91 -5.50 -1.00
N TYR A 144 7.12 -4.32 -0.42
CA TYR A 144 8.30 -3.50 -0.73
C TYR A 144 9.61 -4.20 -0.37
N GLU A 145 9.66 -4.88 0.78
CA GLU A 145 10.82 -5.65 1.20
C GLU A 145 11.15 -6.77 0.20
N THR A 146 10.13 -7.48 -0.27
CA THR A 146 10.27 -8.51 -1.32
C THR A 146 10.79 -7.91 -2.63
N LEU A 147 10.21 -6.79 -3.08
CA LEU A 147 10.63 -6.12 -4.32
C LEU A 147 12.08 -5.61 -4.25
N ILE A 148 12.52 -5.11 -3.10
CA ILE A 148 13.89 -4.67 -2.88
C ILE A 148 14.86 -5.85 -2.90
N GLN A 149 14.51 -6.99 -2.29
CA GLN A 149 15.34 -8.19 -2.32
C GLN A 149 15.56 -8.67 -3.76
N GLU A 150 14.49 -8.77 -4.56
CA GLU A 150 14.57 -9.14 -5.98
C GLU A 150 15.40 -8.16 -6.82
N TRP A 151 15.52 -6.90 -6.40
CA TRP A 151 16.36 -5.90 -7.07
C TRP A 151 17.85 -6.02 -6.73
N ILE A 152 18.17 -6.46 -5.52
CA ILE A 152 19.55 -6.61 -5.05
C ILE A 152 20.15 -7.94 -5.54
N GLU A 153 19.31 -8.98 -5.71
CA GLU A 153 19.76 -10.22 -6.33
C GLU A 153 20.12 -10.00 -7.80
N PRO A 154 21.38 -10.26 -8.22
CA PRO A 154 21.75 -10.17 -9.61
C PRO A 154 20.88 -11.14 -10.40
N THR A 155 20.27 -10.66 -11.49
CA THR A 155 19.64 -11.56 -12.45
C THR A 155 20.73 -12.46 -13.02
N GLU A 156 20.85 -13.70 -12.52
CA GLU A 156 21.75 -14.69 -13.10
C GLU A 156 21.34 -14.89 -14.57
N TYR A 157 22.23 -14.50 -15.48
CA TYR A 157 22.16 -14.78 -16.92
C TYR A 157 23.27 -15.75 -17.30
#